data_AF-A0A7K1T3M9-F1
#
_entry.id   AF-A0A7K1T3M9-F1
#
_cell.length_a   1.000
_cell.length_b   1.000
_cell.length_c   1.000
_cell.angle_alpha   90.00
_cell.angle_beta   90.00
_cell.angle_gamma   90.00
#
_symmetry.space_group_name_H-M   'P 1'
#
loop_
_entity.id
_entity.type
_entity.pdbx_description
1 polymer ?
#
loop_
_entity_poly.entity_id
_entity_poly.type
_entity_poly.pdbx_seq_one_letter_code
_entity_poly.pdbx_strand_id
1 'polypeptide(L)'
;MEKRDLTPGSHLSAVARHTAASVEKSCSFEAYRSSQALLVPLGTALIIAAFAILHFGDLVSFDLGGNGRALGVLLDDAVRIVSKDLIDTNYAEEHVVSMLLFVIVLAAGVAVHRGANDQRSAFRAAHPYLRGSTDAEALAWGRRSGRRLVLAAAVLALGGIVLHAATRSLGPADTPGTTALFDSQASPLYNITDGAVVLLFAVAVFLFMRGSRIAEAPSYLAYNLGALAERSVYSVDATEDGRLREVLLAAKGILDAGLLRGRVGLAVCIALSACLFFLPTLETALWWVPIIVGLVFRDAMVKVAVSRCKRELGPAMEELGVGRVS
;
A
#
# COMPACT_ATOMS: atom_id res chain seq x y z
N MET A 1 33.36 35.59 40.91
CA MET A 1 32.19 34.69 41.02
C MET A 1 31.03 35.34 40.29
N GLU A 2 30.88 35.04 39.01
CA GLU A 2 29.78 35.56 38.19
C GLU A 2 28.65 34.53 38.27
N LYS A 3 27.60 34.84 39.04
CA LYS A 3 26.38 34.03 39.11
C LYS A 3 25.61 34.25 37.81
N ARG A 4 25.60 33.24 36.93
CA ARG A 4 24.64 33.17 35.83
C ARG A 4 23.26 32.89 36.41
N ASP A 5 22.39 33.89 36.35
CA ASP A 5 20.95 33.75 36.61
C ASP A 5 20.32 32.89 35.52
N LEU A 6 20.27 31.57 35.76
CA LEU A 6 19.43 30.64 35.01
C LEU A 6 17.99 30.83 35.47
N THR A 7 17.27 31.74 34.81
CA THR A 7 15.84 31.91 35.02
C THR A 7 15.10 30.66 34.52
N PRO A 8 14.34 29.95 35.38
CA PRO A 8 13.67 28.69 35.02
C PRO A 8 12.59 28.82 33.94
N GLY A 9 12.15 30.04 33.62
CA GLY A 9 11.20 30.33 32.53
C GLY A 9 11.80 30.15 31.12
N SER A 10 13.12 30.27 30.95
CA SER A 10 13.77 30.19 29.63
C SER A 10 13.74 28.77 29.04
N HIS A 11 14.03 27.75 29.87
CA HIS A 11 13.99 26.34 29.47
C HIS A 11 12.56 25.84 29.22
N LEU A 12 11.58 26.24 30.03
CA LEU A 12 10.16 25.91 29.79
C LEU A 12 9.65 26.55 28.50
N SER A 13 10.05 27.79 28.19
CA SER A 13 9.71 28.45 26.92
C SER A 13 10.39 27.81 25.70
N ALA A 14 11.59 27.26 25.88
CA ALA A 14 12.34 26.59 24.82
C ALA A 14 11.75 25.20 24.55
N VAL A 15 11.45 24.43 25.59
CA VAL A 15 10.76 23.14 25.49
C VAL A 15 9.36 23.33 24.92
N ALA A 16 8.60 24.33 25.36
CA ALA A 16 7.27 24.65 24.81
C ALA A 16 7.34 25.08 23.33
N ARG A 17 8.35 25.85 22.94
CA ARG A 17 8.59 26.18 21.52
C ARG A 17 9.05 24.96 20.72
N HIS A 18 9.83 24.07 21.30
CA HIS A 18 10.29 22.85 20.64
C HIS A 18 9.17 21.81 20.50
N THR A 19 8.27 21.70 21.49
CA THR A 19 7.06 20.87 21.39
C THR A 19 6.03 21.50 20.48
N ALA A 20 5.82 22.82 20.53
CA ALA A 20 4.94 23.51 19.58
C ALA A 20 5.46 23.39 18.14
N ALA A 21 6.76 23.59 17.88
CA ALA A 21 7.36 23.41 16.56
C ALA A 21 7.39 21.94 16.12
N SER A 22 7.49 20.99 17.05
CA SER A 22 7.36 19.55 16.79
C SER A 22 5.92 19.19 16.42
N VAL A 23 4.93 19.72 17.13
CA VAL A 23 3.50 19.55 16.85
C VAL A 23 3.11 20.23 15.53
N GLU A 24 3.62 21.42 15.26
CA GLU A 24 3.41 22.17 14.01
C GLU A 24 4.07 21.46 12.82
N LYS A 25 5.27 20.89 12.98
CA LYS A 25 5.88 19.99 11.97
C LYS A 25 5.07 18.71 11.78
N SER A 26 4.52 18.13 12.85
CA SER A 26 3.67 16.93 12.80
C SER A 26 2.34 17.18 12.08
N CYS A 27 1.86 18.43 12.09
CA CYS A 27 0.70 18.90 11.34
C CYS A 27 1.04 19.56 9.99
N SER A 28 2.31 19.53 9.55
CA SER A 28 2.68 20.08 8.24
C SER A 28 2.30 19.12 7.11
N PHE A 29 1.84 19.67 5.98
CA PHE A 29 1.50 18.87 4.80
C PHE A 29 2.68 18.03 4.28
N GLU A 30 3.90 18.53 4.44
CA GLU A 30 5.12 17.82 4.01
C GLU A 30 5.39 16.58 4.86
N ALA A 31 5.21 16.66 6.19
CA ALA A 31 5.34 15.52 7.10
C ALA A 31 4.22 14.50 6.88
N TYR A 32 2.98 14.97 6.66
CA TYR A 32 1.87 14.11 6.27
C TYR A 32 2.19 13.36 4.96
N ARG A 33 2.64 14.08 3.93
CA ARG A 33 2.98 13.52 2.62
C ARG A 33 4.11 12.51 2.71
N SER A 34 5.18 12.80 3.45
CA SER A 34 6.32 11.89 3.60
C SER A 34 5.93 10.63 4.38
N SER A 35 5.13 10.77 5.44
CA SER A 35 4.58 9.64 6.20
C SER A 35 3.71 8.74 5.32
N GLN A 36 2.78 9.32 4.55
CA GLN A 36 1.93 8.57 3.63
C GLN A 36 2.73 7.90 2.50
N ALA A 37 3.80 8.53 2.03
CA ALA A 37 4.68 7.95 1.03
C ALA A 37 5.52 6.78 1.57
N LEU A 38 5.58 6.59 2.90
CA LEU A 38 6.31 5.50 3.55
C LEU A 38 5.38 4.42 4.08
N LEU A 39 4.41 4.79 4.93
CA LEU A 39 3.60 3.84 5.69
C LEU A 39 2.69 3.00 4.78
N VAL A 40 2.03 3.61 3.79
CA VAL A 40 1.14 2.85 2.92
C VAL A 40 1.91 1.83 2.06
N PRO A 41 3.00 2.21 1.35
CA PRO A 41 3.82 1.22 0.65
C PRO A 41 4.41 0.15 1.58
N LEU A 42 4.84 0.53 2.79
CA LEU A 42 5.41 -0.41 3.75
C LEU A 42 4.37 -1.44 4.21
N GLY A 43 3.17 -1.01 4.59
CA GLY A 43 2.08 -1.91 4.97
C GLY A 43 1.75 -2.90 3.85
N THR A 44 1.69 -2.44 2.60
CA THR A 44 1.38 -3.30 1.45
C THR A 44 2.49 -4.31 1.20
N ALA A 45 3.75 -3.87 1.26
CA ALA A 45 4.90 -4.74 1.08
C ALA A 45 5.03 -5.79 2.19
N LEU A 46 4.72 -5.43 3.44
CA LEU A 46 4.69 -6.39 4.56
C LEU A 46 3.62 -7.47 4.36
N ILE A 47 2.43 -7.09 3.89
CA ILE A 47 1.37 -8.07 3.58
C ILE A 47 1.84 -9.05 2.50
N ILE A 48 2.45 -8.56 1.42
CA ILE A 48 2.97 -9.44 0.34
C ILE A 48 4.14 -10.29 0.87
N ALA A 49 5.06 -9.71 1.64
CA ALA A 49 6.18 -10.42 2.22
C ALA A 49 5.76 -11.50 3.22
N ALA A 50 4.62 -11.34 3.90
CA ALA A 50 4.06 -12.41 4.74
C ALA A 50 3.83 -13.68 3.93
N PHE A 51 3.23 -13.58 2.74
CA PHE A 51 3.04 -14.74 1.86
C PHE A 51 4.36 -15.35 1.38
N ALA A 52 5.42 -14.54 1.22
CA ALA A 52 6.76 -15.07 0.93
C ALA A 52 7.30 -15.96 2.06
N ILE A 53 6.96 -15.69 3.33
CA ILE A 53 7.42 -16.48 4.47
C ILE A 53 6.92 -17.93 4.39
N LEU A 54 5.69 -18.14 3.91
CA LEU A 54 5.10 -19.46 3.72
C LEU A 54 5.87 -20.32 2.70
N HIS A 55 6.73 -19.75 1.88
CA HIS A 55 7.58 -20.51 0.96
C HIS A 55 8.91 -20.95 1.59
N PHE A 56 9.24 -20.45 2.78
CA PHE A 56 10.49 -20.75 3.47
C PHE A 56 10.29 -21.67 4.68
N GLY A 57 9.13 -22.34 4.81
CA GLY A 57 8.83 -23.25 5.92
C GLY A 57 9.90 -24.31 6.15
N ASP A 58 10.39 -24.91 5.07
CA ASP A 58 11.46 -25.92 5.09
C ASP A 58 12.79 -25.38 5.62
N LEU A 59 13.05 -24.07 5.50
CA LEU A 59 14.26 -23.43 6.03
C LEU A 59 14.17 -23.15 7.53
N VAL A 60 12.96 -23.19 8.10
CA VAL A 60 12.67 -22.86 9.50
C VAL A 60 12.14 -24.11 10.22
N SER A 61 12.91 -25.21 10.15
CA SER A 61 12.58 -26.43 10.88
C SER A 61 12.99 -26.29 12.35
N PHE A 62 12.08 -25.81 13.20
CA PHE A 62 12.21 -25.92 14.66
C PHE A 62 11.29 -27.03 15.16
N ASP A 63 11.86 -28.04 15.82
CA ASP A 63 11.07 -29.05 16.50
C ASP A 63 10.50 -28.47 17.81
N LEU A 64 9.24 -28.06 17.76
CA LEU A 64 8.49 -27.54 18.90
C LEU A 64 7.83 -28.67 19.74
N GLY A 65 8.09 -29.94 19.41
CA GLY A 65 7.51 -31.10 20.05
C GLY A 65 5.98 -31.19 19.90
N GLY A 66 5.34 -32.01 20.74
CA GLY A 66 3.89 -32.29 20.66
C GLY A 66 2.98 -31.07 20.83
N ASN A 67 3.40 -30.09 21.64
CA ASN A 67 2.66 -28.84 21.85
C ASN A 67 2.69 -27.94 20.61
N GLY A 68 3.81 -27.94 19.87
CA GLY A 68 3.92 -27.22 18.60
C GLY A 68 2.99 -27.77 17.54
N ARG A 69 2.94 -29.10 17.38
CA ARG A 69 2.01 -29.75 16.45
C ARG A 69 0.55 -29.47 16.79
N ALA A 70 0.18 -29.52 18.07
CA ALA A 70 -1.18 -29.18 18.49
C ALA A 70 -1.57 -27.73 18.14
N LEU A 71 -0.63 -26.79 18.27
CA LEU A 71 -0.82 -25.40 17.82
C LEU A 71 -0.95 -25.30 16.30
N GLY A 72 -0.15 -26.07 15.55
CA GLY A 72 -0.22 -26.17 14.10
C GLY A 72 -1.59 -26.64 13.61
N VAL A 73 -2.11 -27.73 14.19
CA VAL A 73 -3.46 -28.24 13.89
C VAL A 73 -4.54 -27.18 14.16
N LEU A 74 -4.46 -26.46 15.28
CA LEU A 74 -5.39 -25.37 15.58
C LEU A 74 -5.31 -24.22 14.57
N LEU A 75 -4.11 -23.92 14.05
CA LEU A 75 -3.90 -22.90 13.03
C LEU A 75 -4.45 -23.34 11.67
N ASP A 76 -4.21 -24.58 11.27
CA ASP A 76 -4.79 -25.17 10.04
C ASP A 76 -6.33 -25.21 10.13
N ASP A 77 -6.90 -25.62 11.28
CA ASP A 77 -8.35 -25.57 11.51
C ASP A 77 -8.90 -24.15 11.43
N ALA A 78 -8.18 -23.15 11.96
CA ALA A 78 -8.59 -21.75 11.85
C ALA A 78 -8.57 -21.26 10.39
N VAL A 79 -7.55 -21.63 9.61
CA VAL A 79 -7.48 -21.32 8.17
C VAL A 79 -8.64 -21.98 7.42
N ARG A 80 -8.93 -23.25 7.74
CA ARG A 80 -10.04 -24.00 7.17
C ARG A 80 -11.39 -23.36 7.48
N ILE A 81 -11.61 -22.95 8.74
CA ILE A 81 -12.84 -22.25 9.15
C ILE A 81 -12.97 -20.90 8.44
N VAL A 82 -11.90 -20.09 8.40
CA VAL A 82 -11.91 -18.76 7.76
C VAL A 82 -12.10 -18.87 6.25
N SER A 83 -11.52 -19.90 5.63
CA SER A 83 -11.69 -20.20 4.22
C SER A 83 -13.02 -20.88 3.90
N LYS A 84 -13.85 -21.22 4.91
CA LYS A 84 -15.10 -22.00 4.73
C LYS A 84 -14.85 -23.33 4.02
N ASP A 85 -13.85 -24.07 4.47
CA ASP A 85 -13.42 -25.35 3.91
C ASP A 85 -12.94 -25.28 2.45
N LEU A 86 -12.68 -24.07 1.90
CA LEU A 86 -12.07 -23.95 0.57
C LEU A 86 -10.57 -24.27 0.57
N ILE A 87 -9.90 -24.13 1.72
CA ILE A 87 -8.46 -24.38 1.88
C ILE A 87 -8.33 -25.49 2.93
N ASP A 88 -7.88 -26.67 2.50
CA ASP A 88 -7.56 -27.81 3.37
C ASP A 88 -6.04 -28.02 3.34
N THR A 89 -5.39 -27.84 4.49
CA THR A 89 -3.92 -27.74 4.58
C THR A 89 -3.42 -28.41 5.85
N ASN A 90 -2.29 -29.11 5.75
CA ASN A 90 -1.48 -29.60 6.88
C ASN A 90 -0.21 -28.75 7.09
N TYR A 91 -0.12 -27.61 6.41
CA TYR A 91 1.08 -26.80 6.36
C TYR A 91 1.45 -26.23 7.74
N ALA A 92 0.48 -25.78 8.53
CA ALA A 92 0.77 -25.23 9.85
C ALA A 92 1.16 -26.32 10.85
N GLU A 93 0.68 -27.56 10.70
CA GLU A 93 1.15 -28.72 11.48
C GLU A 93 2.65 -28.98 11.27
N GLU A 94 3.13 -28.91 10.03
CA GLU A 94 4.53 -29.19 9.69
C GLU A 94 5.46 -27.97 9.85
N HIS A 95 4.96 -26.76 9.59
CA HIS A 95 5.74 -25.52 9.58
C HIS A 95 5.17 -24.44 10.51
N VAL A 96 4.85 -24.82 11.76
CA VAL A 96 4.23 -23.95 12.79
C VAL A 96 4.91 -22.58 12.90
N VAL A 97 6.24 -22.53 12.95
CA VAL A 97 6.99 -21.27 13.09
C VAL A 97 6.81 -20.37 11.88
N SER A 98 6.83 -20.93 10.67
CA SER A 98 6.57 -20.19 9.43
C SER A 98 5.16 -19.60 9.44
N MET A 99 4.17 -20.37 9.90
CA MET A 99 2.79 -19.91 9.99
C MET A 99 2.62 -18.79 11.03
N LEU A 100 3.27 -18.91 12.19
CA LEU A 100 3.27 -17.84 13.20
C LEU A 100 3.92 -16.56 12.68
N LEU A 101 5.07 -16.67 12.00
CA LEU A 101 5.74 -15.53 11.38
C LEU A 101 4.86 -14.89 10.29
N PHE A 102 4.18 -15.69 9.47
CA PHE A 102 3.19 -15.20 8.51
C PHE A 102 2.11 -14.35 9.20
N VAL A 103 1.47 -14.88 10.27
CA VAL A 103 0.43 -14.15 11.01
C VAL A 103 0.96 -12.84 11.60
N ILE A 104 2.16 -12.87 12.21
CA ILE A 104 2.78 -11.68 12.83
C ILE A 104 3.07 -10.61 11.77
N VAL A 105 3.70 -10.97 10.65
CA VAL A 105 4.07 -10.02 9.60
C VAL A 105 2.84 -9.50 8.88
N LEU A 106 1.83 -10.35 8.65
CA LEU A 106 0.54 -9.94 8.10
C LEU A 106 -0.16 -8.94 9.04
N ALA A 107 -0.24 -9.24 10.33
CA ALA A 107 -0.84 -8.36 11.34
C ALA A 107 -0.09 -7.01 11.43
N ALA A 108 1.24 -7.03 11.38
CA ALA A 108 2.05 -5.81 11.34
C ALA A 108 1.76 -4.97 10.09
N GLY A 109 1.66 -5.59 8.91
CA GLY A 109 1.29 -4.92 7.67
C GLY A 109 -0.09 -4.27 7.73
N VAL A 110 -1.09 -4.98 8.27
CA VAL A 110 -2.44 -4.46 8.50
C VAL A 110 -2.44 -3.32 9.53
N ALA A 111 -1.68 -3.43 10.62
CA ALA A 111 -1.57 -2.39 11.65
C ALA A 111 -0.95 -1.11 11.09
N VAL A 112 0.13 -1.22 10.28
CA VAL A 112 0.73 -0.08 9.58
C VAL A 112 -0.28 0.58 8.63
N HIS A 113 -1.06 -0.21 7.90
CA HIS A 113 -2.12 0.32 7.04
C HIS A 113 -3.23 1.05 7.81
N ARG A 114 -3.68 0.49 8.94
CA ARG A 114 -4.67 1.14 9.82
C ARG A 114 -4.12 2.46 10.35
N GLY A 115 -2.91 2.46 10.90
CA GLY A 115 -2.25 3.68 11.38
C GLY A 115 -2.08 4.75 10.30
N ALA A 116 -1.73 4.35 9.07
CA ALA A 116 -1.66 5.27 7.94
C ALA A 116 -3.04 5.86 7.58
N ASN A 117 -4.10 5.05 7.70
CA ASN A 117 -5.46 5.50 7.42
C ASN A 117 -5.99 6.44 8.51
N ASP A 118 -5.70 6.14 9.78
CA ASP A 118 -6.07 6.97 10.92
C ASP A 118 -5.33 8.33 10.88
N GLN A 119 -4.04 8.32 10.55
CA GLN A 119 -3.29 9.56 10.33
C GLN A 119 -3.89 10.39 9.18
N ARG A 120 -4.32 9.73 8.10
CA ARG A 120 -4.95 10.39 6.95
C ARG A 120 -6.30 10.98 7.30
N SER A 121 -7.16 10.25 8.01
CA SER A 121 -8.48 10.75 8.40
C SER A 121 -8.36 11.92 9.38
N ALA A 122 -7.47 11.83 10.37
CA ALA A 122 -7.19 12.91 11.32
C ALA A 122 -6.66 14.16 10.63
N PHE A 123 -5.69 14.02 9.72
CA PHE A 123 -5.14 15.14 8.96
C PHE A 123 -6.20 15.82 8.07
N ARG A 124 -7.05 15.03 7.41
CA ARG A 124 -8.14 15.56 6.55
C ARG A 124 -9.25 16.26 7.34
N ALA A 125 -9.54 15.77 8.54
CA ALA A 125 -10.47 16.44 9.44
C ALA A 125 -9.94 17.82 9.87
N ALA A 126 -8.64 17.94 10.16
CA ALA A 126 -8.00 19.19 10.51
C ALA A 126 -7.79 20.14 9.31
N HIS A 127 -7.58 19.59 8.11
CA HIS A 127 -7.30 20.34 6.88
C HIS A 127 -8.18 19.89 5.71
N PRO A 128 -9.46 20.33 5.66
CA PRO A 128 -10.39 19.97 4.58
C PRO A 128 -9.92 20.46 3.20
N TYR A 129 -9.28 21.63 3.18
CA TYR A 129 -8.62 22.19 2.00
C TYR A 129 -7.27 22.76 2.41
N LEU A 130 -6.27 22.51 1.57
CA LEU A 130 -4.98 23.17 1.71
C LEU A 130 -4.90 24.35 0.74
N ARG A 131 -4.50 25.51 1.28
CA ARG A 131 -4.18 26.73 0.52
C ARG A 131 -2.66 26.84 0.40
N GLY A 132 -2.17 27.09 -0.80
CA GLY A 132 -0.74 27.23 -1.06
C GLY A 132 -0.35 26.80 -2.47
N SER A 133 0.92 26.95 -2.77
CA SER A 133 1.57 26.44 -3.97
C SER A 133 2.76 25.58 -3.56
N THR A 134 2.98 24.47 -4.26
CA THR A 134 4.16 23.66 -4.01
C THR A 134 5.36 24.29 -4.72
N ASP A 135 6.52 24.30 -4.06
CA ASP A 135 7.77 24.75 -4.66
C ASP A 135 8.13 23.89 -5.89
N ALA A 136 8.41 24.55 -7.01
CA ALA A 136 8.67 23.93 -8.31
C ALA A 136 9.96 23.10 -8.30
N GLU A 137 10.99 23.55 -7.57
CA GLU A 137 12.26 22.83 -7.46
C GLU A 137 12.11 21.56 -6.63
N ALA A 138 11.40 21.63 -5.50
CA ALA A 138 11.07 20.48 -4.68
C ALA A 138 10.24 19.43 -5.46
N LEU A 139 9.29 19.87 -6.29
CA LEU A 139 8.53 19.00 -7.19
C LEU A 139 9.40 18.36 -8.27
N ALA A 140 10.33 19.10 -8.86
CA ALA A 140 11.23 18.57 -9.89
C ALA A 140 12.22 17.55 -9.31
N TRP A 141 12.70 17.78 -8.10
CA TRP A 141 13.52 16.81 -7.38
C TRP A 141 12.71 15.56 -7.00
N GLY A 142 11.51 15.72 -6.44
CA GLY A 142 10.60 14.63 -6.12
C GLY A 142 10.27 13.75 -7.34
N ARG A 143 9.96 14.37 -8.49
CA ARG A 143 9.75 13.66 -9.77
C ARG A 143 10.93 12.81 -10.20
N ARG A 144 12.16 13.34 -10.09
CA ARG A 144 13.38 12.59 -10.45
C ARG A 144 13.63 11.43 -9.50
N SER A 145 13.57 11.68 -8.19
CA SER A 145 13.78 10.66 -7.16
C SER A 145 12.73 9.55 -7.22
N GLY A 146 11.45 9.92 -7.37
CA GLY A 146 10.36 8.96 -7.50
C GLY A 146 10.45 8.12 -8.79
N ARG A 147 10.84 8.72 -9.92
CA ARG A 147 11.11 7.98 -11.17
C ARG A 147 12.22 6.94 -11.00
N ARG A 148 13.30 7.28 -10.31
CA ARG A 148 14.39 6.32 -10.02
C ARG A 148 13.89 5.12 -9.22
N LEU A 149 13.04 5.35 -8.22
CA LEU A 149 12.44 4.26 -7.43
C LEU A 149 11.50 3.39 -8.28
N VAL A 150 10.69 3.99 -9.16
CA VAL A 150 9.83 3.24 -10.10
C VAL A 150 10.66 2.42 -11.08
N LEU A 151 11.77 2.96 -11.59
CA LEU A 151 12.69 2.21 -12.46
C LEU A 151 13.35 1.04 -11.70
N ALA A 152 13.80 1.26 -10.48
CA ALA A 152 14.35 0.20 -9.64
C ALA A 152 13.30 -0.90 -9.37
N ALA A 153 12.04 -0.52 -9.12
CA ALA A 153 10.94 -1.46 -8.99
C ALA A 153 10.73 -2.30 -10.26
N ALA A 154 10.77 -1.67 -11.45
CA ALA A 154 10.64 -2.38 -12.72
C ALA A 154 11.79 -3.38 -12.94
N VAL A 155 13.02 -3.02 -12.59
CA VAL A 155 14.19 -3.92 -12.66
C VAL A 155 14.02 -5.10 -11.72
N LEU A 156 13.59 -4.89 -10.48
CA LEU A 156 13.35 -5.98 -9.52
C LEU A 156 12.21 -6.88 -9.97
N ALA A 157 11.11 -6.32 -10.48
CA ALA A 157 9.99 -7.10 -10.99
C ALA A 157 10.41 -7.95 -12.20
N LEU A 158 11.16 -7.38 -13.14
CA LEU A 158 11.69 -8.13 -14.28
C LEU A 158 12.67 -9.22 -13.83
N GLY A 159 13.54 -8.92 -12.87
CA GLY A 159 14.44 -9.90 -12.27
C GLY A 159 13.69 -11.07 -11.62
N GLY A 160 12.59 -10.80 -10.90
CA GLY A 160 11.73 -11.84 -10.34
C GLY A 160 11.05 -12.70 -11.41
N ILE A 161 10.57 -12.09 -12.51
CA ILE A 161 9.98 -12.82 -13.64
C ILE A 161 11.03 -13.72 -14.32
N VAL A 162 12.24 -13.20 -14.56
CA VAL A 162 13.34 -13.96 -15.17
C VAL A 162 13.77 -15.10 -14.25
N LEU A 163 13.88 -14.86 -12.94
CA LEU A 163 14.21 -15.89 -11.96
C LEU A 163 13.16 -17.01 -11.97
N HIS A 164 11.87 -16.66 -11.91
CA HIS A 164 10.78 -17.63 -11.97
C HIS A 164 10.83 -18.48 -13.26
N ALA A 165 11.01 -17.83 -14.42
CA ALA A 165 11.12 -18.52 -15.71
C ALA A 165 12.37 -19.41 -15.81
N ALA A 166 13.51 -18.98 -15.25
CA ALA A 166 14.74 -19.75 -15.22
C ALA A 166 14.58 -21.01 -14.35
N THR A 167 14.00 -20.89 -13.15
CA THR A 167 13.75 -22.05 -12.29
C THR A 167 12.83 -23.07 -12.97
N ARG A 168 11.78 -22.61 -13.67
CA ARG A 168 10.84 -23.49 -14.37
C ARG A 168 11.41 -24.14 -15.62
N SER A 169 12.37 -23.51 -16.30
CA SER A 169 13.00 -24.06 -17.50
C SER A 169 14.18 -25.00 -17.22
N LEU A 170 14.79 -24.90 -16.04
CA LEU A 170 15.88 -25.77 -15.58
C LEU A 170 15.39 -26.98 -14.75
N GLY A 171 14.10 -27.00 -14.42
CA GLY A 171 13.46 -28.03 -13.62
C GLY A 171 13.11 -29.31 -14.40
N PRO A 172 13.05 -30.50 -13.74
CA PRO A 172 12.60 -31.73 -14.40
C PRO A 172 11.16 -31.61 -14.93
N ALA A 173 10.93 -32.05 -16.17
CA ALA A 173 9.66 -31.93 -16.89
C ALA A 173 8.47 -32.65 -16.19
N ASP A 174 8.76 -33.59 -15.29
CA ASP A 174 7.78 -34.45 -14.61
C ASP A 174 7.41 -33.98 -13.20
N THR A 175 7.97 -32.87 -12.69
CA THR A 175 7.47 -32.29 -11.43
C THR A 175 6.21 -31.48 -11.73
N PRO A 176 5.01 -31.91 -11.29
CA PRO A 176 3.80 -31.13 -11.48
C PRO A 176 4.04 -29.72 -10.94
N GLY A 177 3.78 -28.73 -11.79
CA GLY A 177 4.09 -27.33 -11.56
C GLY A 177 3.22 -26.65 -10.50
N THR A 178 2.68 -27.40 -9.53
CA THR A 178 1.84 -26.89 -8.46
C THR A 178 2.72 -26.25 -7.39
N THR A 179 2.87 -24.92 -7.49
CA THR A 179 3.10 -24.11 -6.29
C THR A 179 1.90 -24.24 -5.40
N ALA A 180 1.86 -25.27 -4.56
CA ALA A 180 0.89 -25.29 -3.50
C ALA A 180 1.55 -24.60 -2.31
N LEU A 181 1.20 -23.32 -2.14
CA LEU A 181 1.64 -22.43 -1.05
C LEU A 181 1.33 -23.00 0.35
N PHE A 182 0.57 -24.10 0.39
CA PHE A 182 0.14 -24.85 1.56
C PHE A 182 0.27 -26.38 1.42
N ASP A 183 1.04 -26.88 0.44
CA ASP A 183 1.37 -28.31 0.36
C ASP A 183 2.78 -28.52 0.91
N SER A 184 2.88 -29.24 2.02
CA SER A 184 4.15 -29.58 2.64
C SER A 184 5.00 -30.55 1.81
N GLN A 185 4.42 -31.19 0.78
CA GLN A 185 5.13 -32.11 -0.10
C GLN A 185 5.69 -31.46 -1.37
N ALA A 186 5.46 -30.15 -1.56
CA ALA A 186 6.03 -29.41 -2.67
C ALA A 186 7.56 -29.37 -2.60
N SER A 187 8.22 -29.50 -3.75
CA SER A 187 9.69 -29.59 -3.79
C SER A 187 10.35 -28.33 -3.20
N PRO A 188 11.29 -28.49 -2.24
CA PRO A 188 11.90 -27.37 -1.51
C PRO A 188 12.60 -26.36 -2.43
N LEU A 189 13.18 -26.84 -3.54
CA LEU A 189 13.89 -25.98 -4.51
C LEU A 189 12.94 -24.98 -5.18
N TYR A 190 11.76 -25.43 -5.61
CA TYR A 190 10.78 -24.54 -6.23
C TYR A 190 10.14 -23.61 -5.21
N ASN A 191 9.79 -24.13 -4.03
CA ASN A 191 9.22 -23.33 -2.95
C ASN A 191 10.16 -22.17 -2.55
N ILE A 192 11.43 -22.43 -2.28
CA ILE A 192 12.39 -21.39 -1.90
C ILE A 192 12.53 -20.33 -3.01
N THR A 193 12.60 -20.75 -4.27
CA THR A 193 12.71 -19.79 -5.39
C THR A 193 11.44 -18.97 -5.58
N ASP A 194 10.27 -19.56 -5.43
CA ASP A 194 8.99 -18.85 -5.54
C ASP A 194 8.84 -17.86 -4.37
N GLY A 195 9.26 -18.24 -3.15
CA GLY A 195 9.39 -17.32 -2.01
C GLY A 195 10.31 -16.14 -2.29
N ALA A 196 11.47 -16.38 -2.91
CA ALA A 196 12.40 -15.31 -3.30
C ALA A 196 11.79 -14.39 -4.36
N VAL A 197 11.03 -14.92 -5.31
CA VAL A 197 10.30 -14.14 -6.32
C VAL A 197 9.22 -13.28 -5.67
N VAL A 198 8.42 -13.83 -4.76
CA VAL A 198 7.39 -13.06 -4.02
C VAL A 198 8.05 -11.97 -3.17
N LEU A 199 9.19 -12.24 -2.54
CA LEU A 199 9.92 -11.23 -1.76
C LEU A 199 10.49 -10.11 -2.63
N LEU A 200 11.11 -10.43 -3.77
CA LEU A 200 11.55 -9.45 -4.76
C LEU A 200 10.37 -8.59 -5.22
N PHE A 201 9.22 -9.22 -5.41
CA PHE A 201 8.00 -8.55 -5.80
C PHE A 201 7.45 -7.63 -4.70
N ALA A 202 7.51 -8.04 -3.42
CA ALA A 202 7.15 -7.19 -2.28
C ALA A 202 8.00 -5.92 -2.24
N VAL A 203 9.31 -6.04 -2.46
CA VAL A 203 10.23 -4.90 -2.54
C VAL A 203 9.94 -4.04 -3.78
N ALA A 204 9.66 -4.67 -4.92
CA ALA A 204 9.28 -3.93 -6.14
C ALA A 204 8.00 -3.12 -5.92
N VAL A 205 6.96 -3.69 -5.30
CA VAL A 205 5.71 -2.99 -4.97
C VAL A 205 5.97 -1.84 -4.00
N PHE A 206 6.80 -2.04 -2.96
CA PHE A 206 7.21 -0.97 -2.06
C PHE A 206 7.83 0.21 -2.82
N LEU A 207 8.84 -0.07 -3.64
CA LEU A 207 9.57 0.94 -4.40
C LEU A 207 8.67 1.62 -5.44
N PHE A 208 7.78 0.88 -6.09
CA PHE A 208 6.83 1.40 -7.06
C PHE A 208 5.83 2.35 -6.40
N MET A 209 5.16 1.92 -5.32
CA MET A 209 4.16 2.73 -4.63
C MET A 209 4.78 3.93 -3.92
N ARG A 210 5.96 3.76 -3.32
CA ARG A 210 6.71 4.87 -2.73
C ARG A 210 7.19 5.84 -3.80
N GLY A 211 7.76 5.32 -4.88
CA GLY A 211 8.27 6.08 -6.01
C GLY A 211 7.18 6.89 -6.69
N SER A 212 6.00 6.29 -6.94
CA SER A 212 4.85 6.99 -7.52
C SER A 212 4.36 8.11 -6.61
N ARG A 213 4.22 7.86 -5.30
CA ARG A 213 3.82 8.89 -4.32
C ARG A 213 4.83 10.03 -4.18
N ILE A 214 6.12 9.75 -4.26
CA ILE A 214 7.18 10.77 -4.24
C ILE A 214 7.24 11.54 -5.57
N ALA A 215 7.07 10.84 -6.71
CA ALA A 215 7.11 11.46 -8.04
C ALA A 215 5.90 12.36 -8.27
N GLU A 216 4.73 11.92 -7.83
CA GLU A 216 3.47 12.64 -7.99
C GLU A 216 3.22 13.64 -6.88
N ALA A 217 4.01 13.55 -5.79
CA ALA A 217 4.09 14.48 -4.66
C ALA A 217 2.87 15.39 -4.62
N PRO A 218 1.73 14.92 -4.06
CA PRO A 218 0.41 15.48 -4.34
C PRO A 218 0.49 16.99 -4.27
N SER A 219 0.30 17.63 -5.41
CA SER A 219 0.07 19.07 -5.44
C SER A 219 -1.07 19.39 -4.48
N TYR A 220 -1.13 20.61 -3.96
CA TYR A 220 -2.25 21.07 -3.14
C TYR A 220 -3.60 20.70 -3.80
N LEU A 221 -3.68 20.81 -5.13
CA LEU A 221 -4.81 20.36 -5.93
C LEU A 221 -5.07 18.84 -5.84
N ALA A 222 -4.06 17.99 -6.01
CA ALA A 222 -4.22 16.54 -5.91
C ALA A 222 -4.66 16.10 -4.49
N TYR A 223 -4.18 16.78 -3.45
CA TYR A 223 -4.70 16.60 -2.10
C TYR A 223 -6.17 17.00 -1.99
N ASN A 224 -6.53 18.21 -2.44
CA ASN A 224 -7.88 18.74 -2.35
C ASN A 224 -8.90 17.87 -3.12
N LEU A 225 -8.55 17.40 -4.32
CA LEU A 225 -9.36 16.44 -5.09
C LEU A 225 -9.45 15.09 -4.37
N GLY A 226 -8.36 14.63 -3.77
CA GLY A 226 -8.35 13.41 -2.96
C GLY A 226 -9.21 13.52 -1.70
N ALA A 227 -9.29 14.69 -1.06
CA ALA A 227 -10.16 14.97 0.08
C ALA A 227 -11.63 15.05 -0.36
N LEU A 228 -11.91 15.72 -1.49
CA LEU A 228 -13.23 15.81 -2.09
C LEU A 228 -13.83 14.44 -2.45
N ALA A 229 -12.99 13.51 -2.91
CA ALA A 229 -13.42 12.14 -3.20
C ALA A 229 -13.95 11.39 -1.97
N GLU A 230 -13.53 11.74 -0.75
CA GLU A 230 -14.02 11.11 0.49
C GLU A 230 -15.24 11.81 1.10
N ARG A 231 -15.50 13.08 0.74
CA ARG A 231 -16.71 13.78 1.18
C ARG A 231 -17.93 13.19 0.48
N SER A 232 -19.07 13.17 1.16
CA SER A 232 -20.34 12.83 0.52
C SER A 232 -20.84 14.01 -0.33
N VAL A 233 -21.67 13.74 -1.33
CA VAL A 233 -22.31 14.80 -2.13
C VAL A 233 -23.08 15.76 -1.22
N TYR A 234 -23.81 15.20 -0.26
CA TYR A 234 -24.60 15.96 0.71
C TYR A 234 -23.76 16.84 1.64
N SER A 235 -22.56 16.38 2.04
CA SER A 235 -21.71 17.21 2.90
C SER A 235 -21.10 18.38 2.14
N VAL A 236 -20.80 18.23 0.84
CA VAL A 236 -20.38 19.36 0.00
C VAL A 236 -21.54 20.34 -0.19
N ASP A 237 -22.74 19.82 -0.46
CA ASP A 237 -23.92 20.64 -0.73
C ASP A 237 -24.39 21.46 0.49
N ALA A 238 -24.16 20.94 1.70
CA ALA A 238 -24.54 21.57 2.96
C ALA A 238 -23.50 22.57 3.52
N THR A 239 -22.22 22.48 3.12
CA THR A 239 -21.14 23.29 3.75
C THR A 239 -20.54 24.36 2.85
N GLU A 240 -20.77 24.32 1.54
CA GLU A 240 -20.15 25.22 0.58
C GLU A 240 -21.22 26.05 -0.12
N ASP A 241 -20.96 27.34 -0.37
CA ASP A 241 -21.95 28.26 -0.95
C ASP A 241 -21.64 28.64 -2.41
N GLY A 242 -22.72 28.92 -3.17
CA GLY A 242 -22.67 29.55 -4.49
C GLY A 242 -21.81 28.81 -5.53
N ARG A 243 -20.94 29.56 -6.22
CA ARG A 243 -20.14 29.08 -7.35
C ARG A 243 -19.11 28.02 -6.95
N LEU A 244 -18.64 28.03 -5.70
CA LEU A 244 -17.69 27.04 -5.19
C LEU A 244 -18.33 25.64 -5.06
N ARG A 245 -19.57 25.59 -4.56
CA ARG A 245 -20.35 24.36 -4.46
C ARG A 245 -20.52 23.68 -5.82
N GLU A 246 -20.90 24.45 -6.83
CA GLU A 246 -21.11 23.93 -8.19
C GLU A 246 -19.83 23.31 -8.78
N VAL A 247 -18.69 24.00 -8.64
CA VAL A 247 -17.39 23.52 -9.13
C VAL A 247 -16.95 22.25 -8.38
N LEU A 248 -17.16 22.19 -7.07
CA LEU A 248 -16.82 21.01 -6.26
C LEU A 248 -17.72 19.82 -6.56
N LEU A 249 -19.02 20.02 -6.76
CA LEU A 249 -19.95 18.96 -7.15
C LEU A 249 -19.61 18.40 -8.55
N ALA A 250 -19.26 19.26 -9.50
CA ALA A 250 -18.80 18.84 -10.82
C ALA A 250 -17.49 18.04 -10.74
N ALA A 251 -16.51 18.51 -9.97
CA ALA A 251 -15.24 17.81 -9.74
C ALA A 251 -15.48 16.44 -9.06
N LYS A 252 -16.41 16.40 -8.10
CA LYS A 252 -16.78 15.17 -7.40
C LYS A 252 -17.40 14.14 -8.35
N GLY A 253 -18.30 14.55 -9.23
CA GLY A 253 -18.89 13.64 -10.23
C GLY A 253 -17.85 13.00 -11.15
N ILE A 254 -16.85 13.78 -11.60
CA ILE A 254 -15.75 13.26 -12.42
C ILE A 254 -14.88 12.27 -11.63
N LEU A 255 -14.55 12.60 -10.37
CA LEU A 255 -13.73 11.76 -9.50
C LEU A 255 -14.42 10.44 -9.14
N ASP A 256 -15.70 10.50 -8.75
CA ASP A 256 -16.49 9.33 -8.35
C ASP A 256 -16.65 8.36 -9.53
N ALA A 257 -16.83 8.87 -10.76
CA ALA A 257 -16.86 8.04 -11.97
C ALA A 257 -15.51 7.34 -12.22
N GLY A 258 -14.38 8.05 -12.05
CA GLY A 258 -13.04 7.46 -12.17
C GLY A 258 -12.76 6.39 -11.12
N LEU A 259 -13.12 6.69 -9.86
CA LEU A 259 -12.98 5.75 -8.74
C LEU A 259 -13.84 4.51 -8.92
N LEU A 260 -15.09 4.67 -9.38
CA LEU A 260 -15.99 3.56 -9.65
C LEU A 260 -15.41 2.64 -10.72
N ARG A 261 -14.98 3.18 -11.87
CA ARG A 261 -14.34 2.39 -12.93
C ARG A 261 -13.10 1.65 -12.43
N GLY A 262 -12.25 2.34 -11.67
CA GLY A 262 -11.06 1.72 -11.08
C GLY A 262 -11.39 0.61 -10.09
N ARG A 263 -12.41 0.79 -9.24
CA ARG A 263 -12.88 -0.22 -8.27
C ARG A 263 -13.48 -1.43 -8.95
N VAL A 264 -14.28 -1.23 -10.00
CA VAL A 264 -14.85 -2.32 -10.81
C VAL A 264 -13.73 -3.12 -11.48
N GLY A 265 -12.77 -2.45 -12.12
CA GLY A 265 -11.61 -3.13 -12.71
C GLY A 265 -10.80 -3.92 -11.69
N LEU A 266 -10.53 -3.34 -10.51
CA LEU A 266 -9.86 -4.04 -9.42
C LEU A 266 -10.68 -5.25 -8.93
N ALA A 267 -12.00 -5.12 -8.79
CA ALA A 267 -12.86 -6.22 -8.34
C ALA A 267 -12.83 -7.39 -9.34
N VAL A 268 -12.86 -7.12 -10.65
CA VAL A 268 -12.70 -8.13 -11.70
C VAL A 268 -11.34 -8.82 -11.58
N CYS A 269 -10.28 -8.06 -11.37
CA CYS A 269 -8.93 -8.60 -11.17
C CYS A 269 -8.80 -9.45 -9.90
N ILE A 270 -9.46 -9.06 -8.81
CA ILE A 270 -9.51 -9.84 -7.56
C ILE A 270 -10.28 -11.15 -7.81
N ALA A 271 -11.40 -11.11 -8.52
CA ALA A 271 -12.15 -12.31 -8.88
C ALA A 271 -11.31 -13.25 -9.76
N LEU A 272 -10.60 -12.72 -10.76
CA LEU A 272 -9.69 -13.51 -11.60
C LEU A 272 -8.55 -14.11 -10.78
N SER A 273 -7.97 -13.33 -9.87
CA SER A 273 -6.93 -13.79 -8.96
C SER A 273 -7.42 -14.93 -8.05
N ALA A 274 -8.62 -14.79 -7.48
CA ALA A 274 -9.26 -15.84 -6.71
C ALA A 274 -9.51 -17.10 -7.57
N CYS A 275 -9.93 -16.95 -8.83
CA CYS A 275 -10.04 -18.08 -9.75
C CYS A 275 -8.69 -18.78 -9.97
N LEU A 276 -7.60 -18.04 -10.21
CA LEU A 276 -6.25 -18.58 -10.37
C LEU A 276 -5.68 -19.18 -9.08
N PHE A 277 -6.28 -18.89 -7.94
CA PHE A 277 -5.85 -19.40 -6.64
C PHE A 277 -6.66 -20.63 -6.21
N PHE A 278 -7.98 -20.62 -6.42
CA PHE A 278 -8.89 -21.64 -5.89
C PHE A 278 -9.31 -22.72 -6.90
N LEU A 279 -9.19 -22.50 -8.21
CA LEU A 279 -9.59 -23.51 -9.20
C LEU A 279 -8.41 -24.44 -9.51
N PRO A 280 -8.51 -25.75 -9.21
CA PRO A 280 -7.41 -26.70 -9.41
C PRO A 280 -6.94 -26.78 -10.87
N THR A 281 -7.81 -26.45 -11.82
CA THR A 281 -7.51 -26.44 -13.27
C THR A 281 -6.75 -25.21 -13.74
N LEU A 282 -6.70 -24.14 -12.93
CA LEU A 282 -6.10 -22.84 -13.28
C LEU A 282 -5.04 -22.39 -12.25
N GLU A 283 -4.74 -23.22 -11.25
CA GLU A 283 -3.83 -22.89 -10.17
C GLU A 283 -2.45 -22.50 -10.71
N THR A 284 -1.97 -21.33 -10.30
CA THR A 284 -0.67 -20.83 -10.75
C THR A 284 0.01 -19.99 -9.68
N ALA A 285 1.34 -20.10 -9.62
CA ALA A 285 2.22 -19.23 -8.82
C ALA A 285 2.00 -17.74 -9.06
N LEU A 286 1.43 -17.38 -10.22
CA LEU A 286 1.17 -16.02 -10.66
C LEU A 286 -0.25 -15.54 -10.35
N TRP A 287 -0.98 -16.22 -9.46
CA TRP A 287 -2.35 -15.87 -9.06
C TRP A 287 -2.48 -14.41 -8.60
N TRP A 288 -1.42 -13.81 -8.07
CA TRP A 288 -1.37 -12.43 -7.60
C TRP A 288 -1.21 -11.39 -8.72
N VAL A 289 -0.78 -11.78 -9.93
CA VAL A 289 -0.53 -10.85 -11.06
C VAL A 289 -1.78 -10.05 -11.42
N PRO A 290 -2.99 -10.66 -11.57
CA PRO A 290 -4.20 -9.91 -11.78
C PRO A 290 -4.45 -8.81 -10.73
N ILE A 291 -4.22 -9.06 -9.44
CA ILE A 291 -4.41 -8.06 -8.37
C ILE A 291 -3.56 -6.82 -8.66
N ILE A 292 -2.31 -7.02 -9.06
CA ILE A 292 -1.37 -5.94 -9.37
C ILE A 292 -1.83 -5.16 -10.61
N VAL A 293 -2.24 -5.86 -11.66
CA VAL A 293 -2.82 -5.22 -12.85
C VAL A 293 -4.06 -4.39 -12.48
N GLY A 294 -4.93 -4.93 -11.63
CA GLY A 294 -6.11 -4.24 -11.13
C GLY A 294 -5.78 -2.99 -10.31
N LEU A 295 -4.75 -3.04 -9.46
CA LEU A 295 -4.28 -1.89 -8.69
C LEU A 295 -3.70 -0.80 -9.60
N VAL A 296 -2.87 -1.18 -10.58
CA VAL A 296 -2.30 -0.24 -11.57
C VAL A 296 -3.41 0.38 -12.41
N PHE A 297 -4.37 -0.41 -12.87
CA PHE A 297 -5.52 0.07 -13.63
C PHE A 297 -6.37 1.05 -12.80
N ARG A 298 -6.67 0.72 -11.54
CA ARG A 298 -7.40 1.60 -10.62
C ARG A 298 -6.69 2.95 -10.48
N ASP A 299 -5.39 2.93 -10.20
CA ASP A 299 -4.61 4.15 -10.02
C ASP A 299 -4.53 4.96 -11.33
N ALA A 300 -4.45 4.31 -12.50
CA ALA A 300 -4.51 4.97 -13.79
C ALA A 300 -5.86 5.68 -14.01
N MET A 301 -6.99 5.04 -13.68
CA MET A 301 -8.32 5.65 -13.80
C MET A 301 -8.47 6.87 -12.88
N VAL A 302 -7.93 6.81 -11.67
CA VAL A 302 -7.92 7.97 -10.75
C VAL A 302 -7.09 9.12 -11.35
N LYS A 303 -5.91 8.84 -11.92
CA LYS A 303 -5.09 9.88 -12.57
C LYS A 303 -5.78 10.50 -13.76
N VAL A 304 -6.47 9.71 -14.58
CA VAL A 304 -7.27 10.22 -15.70
C VAL A 304 -8.38 11.16 -15.18
N ALA A 305 -9.07 10.79 -14.11
CA ALA A 305 -10.10 11.64 -13.50
C ALA A 305 -9.51 12.94 -12.93
N VAL A 306 -8.38 12.87 -12.20
CA VAL A 306 -7.68 14.05 -11.67
C VAL A 306 -7.20 14.98 -12.79
N SER A 307 -6.62 14.42 -13.86
CA SER A 307 -6.18 15.18 -15.03
C SER A 307 -7.37 15.87 -15.72
N ARG A 308 -8.51 15.18 -15.83
CA ARG A 308 -9.74 15.73 -16.37
C ARG A 308 -10.29 16.87 -15.52
N CYS A 309 -10.36 16.70 -14.20
CA CYS A 309 -10.75 17.78 -13.27
C CYS A 309 -9.81 18.99 -13.41
N LYS A 310 -8.50 18.76 -13.46
CA LYS A 310 -7.52 19.83 -13.63
C LYS A 310 -7.72 20.61 -14.93
N ARG A 311 -8.04 19.91 -16.03
CA ARG A 311 -8.27 20.54 -17.35
C ARG A 311 -9.60 21.28 -17.44
N GLU A 312 -10.67 20.70 -16.92
CA GLU A 312 -12.04 21.22 -17.08
C GLU A 312 -12.42 22.24 -16.00
N LEU A 313 -11.89 22.09 -14.79
CA LEU A 313 -12.29 22.89 -13.62
C LEU A 313 -11.13 23.65 -12.98
N GLY A 314 -9.88 23.39 -13.38
CA GLY A 314 -8.69 24.05 -12.85
C GLY A 314 -8.79 25.58 -12.81
N PRO A 315 -9.13 26.26 -13.92
CA PRO A 315 -9.22 27.74 -13.93
C PRO A 315 -10.23 28.28 -12.91
N ALA A 316 -11.39 27.63 -12.79
CA ALA A 316 -12.43 28.03 -11.84
C ALA A 316 -12.03 27.73 -10.38
N MET A 317 -11.33 26.62 -10.14
CA MET A 317 -10.80 26.28 -8.81
C MET A 317 -9.71 27.27 -8.37
N GLU A 318 -8.87 27.75 -9.29
CA GLU A 318 -7.86 28.76 -9.02
C GLU A 318 -8.45 30.14 -8.71
N GLU A 319 -9.43 30.59 -9.50
CA GLU A 319 -10.18 31.83 -9.24
C GLU A 319 -10.80 31.85 -7.84
N LEU A 320 -11.24 30.68 -7.37
CA LEU A 320 -11.89 30.50 -6.06
C LEU A 320 -10.89 30.16 -4.93
N GLY A 321 -9.59 30.16 -5.21
CA GLY A 321 -8.55 29.91 -4.21
C GLY A 321 -8.38 28.45 -3.76
N VAL A 322 -8.96 27.48 -4.50
CA VAL A 322 -8.88 26.04 -4.23
C VAL A 322 -7.65 25.45 -4.93
N GLY A 323 -6.47 25.78 -4.39
CA GLY A 323 -5.18 25.28 -4.84
C GLY A 323 -4.73 25.92 -6.16
N ARG A 324 -3.62 26.66 -6.14
CA ARG A 324 -2.98 27.12 -7.38
C ARG A 324 -2.35 25.92 -8.10
N VAL A 325 -2.64 25.81 -9.38
CA VAL A 325 -1.85 25.03 -10.34
C VAL A 325 -0.69 25.91 -10.77
N SER A 326 0.46 25.78 -10.10
CA SER A 326 1.72 26.16 -10.74
C SER A 326 2.13 25.14 -11.80
#